data_AF-A0A167A147-F1
#
_entry.id   AF-A0A167A147-F1
#
_cell.length_a   1.000
_cell.length_b   1.000
_cell.length_c   1.000
_cell.angle_alpha   90.00
_cell.angle_beta   90.00
_cell.angle_gamma   90.00
#
_symmetry.space_group_name_H-M   'P 1'
#
loop_
_entity.id
_entity.type
_entity.pdbx_description
1 polymer ?
#
loop_
_entity_poly.entity_id
_entity_poly.type
_entity_poly.pdbx_seq_one_letter_code
_entity_poly.pdbx_strand_id
1 'polypeptide(L)'
;LTFSYRQVPPIPTAIPNPAPRDRHQEPQARPHAARPPTPVTPFRPLRNHAPHGEITFSNSNTAATMPTPESEMFLAQKPKVAPTFDGVDYDDTKAFKQAQDAIIREQWVGAMMLRLVGEELGKCYKKEGVNHLEKCGQLREKYLELLKEKKVKGTLFEQQNYISKQ
;
A
#
# COMPACT_ATOMS: atom_id res chain seq x y z
N LEU A 1 -14.02 57.21 5.15
CA LEU A 1 -12.87 56.29 5.26
C LEU A 1 -12.52 56.12 6.73
N THR A 2 -13.06 55.09 7.38
CA THR A 2 -12.63 54.68 8.73
C THR A 2 -12.64 53.15 8.76
N PHE A 3 -11.45 52.56 8.61
CA PHE A 3 -11.25 51.13 8.63
C PHE A 3 -11.05 50.70 10.09
N SER A 4 -12.05 50.04 10.68
CA SER A 4 -11.95 49.51 12.04
C SER A 4 -11.09 48.24 12.00
N TYR A 5 -9.84 48.36 12.47
CA TYR A 5 -8.91 47.24 12.57
C TYR A 5 -9.35 46.36 13.75
N ARG A 6 -9.90 45.18 13.49
CA ARG A 6 -10.14 44.18 14.53
C ARG A 6 -8.80 43.64 15.01
N GLN A 7 -8.44 43.97 16.25
CA GLN A 7 -7.27 43.44 16.95
C GLN A 7 -7.37 41.90 17.03
N VAL A 8 -6.38 41.19 16.46
CA VAL A 8 -6.25 39.74 16.63
C VAL A 8 -5.64 39.48 18.02
N PRO A 9 -6.23 38.64 18.88
CA PRO A 9 -5.67 38.34 20.19
C PRO A 9 -4.37 37.51 20.06
N PRO A 10 -3.39 37.68 20.97
CA PRO A 10 -2.14 36.92 20.93
C PRO A 10 -2.36 35.43 21.25
N ILE A 11 -1.63 34.58 20.53
CA ILE A 11 -1.63 33.11 20.71
C ILE A 11 -0.94 32.78 22.04
N PRO A 12 -1.53 31.97 22.94
CA PRO A 12 -0.88 31.57 24.19
C PRO A 12 0.32 30.66 23.90
N THR A 13 1.50 31.05 24.39
CA THR A 13 2.81 30.39 24.16
C THR A 13 3.16 29.30 25.18
N ALA A 14 2.20 28.75 25.91
CA ALA A 14 2.48 27.75 26.94
C ALA A 14 1.71 26.44 26.67
N ILE A 15 2.41 25.46 26.09
CA ILE A 15 2.00 24.05 26.15
C ILE A 15 2.40 23.56 27.55
N PRO A 16 1.46 23.12 28.41
CA PRO A 16 1.82 22.57 29.71
C PRO A 16 2.61 21.26 29.52
N ASN A 17 3.68 21.10 30.29
CA ASN A 17 4.47 19.87 30.31
C ASN A 17 3.58 18.65 30.64
N PRO A 18 3.75 17.51 29.94
CA PRO A 18 3.01 16.31 30.29
C PRO A 18 3.42 15.83 31.69
N ALA A 19 2.42 15.56 32.54
CA ALA A 19 2.63 15.04 33.88
C ALA A 19 3.46 13.74 33.87
N PRO A 20 4.27 13.47 34.91
CA PRO A 20 5.03 12.23 35.03
C PRO A 20 4.07 11.04 35.07
N ARG A 21 4.33 10.04 34.22
CA ARG A 21 3.51 8.82 34.13
C ARG A 21 3.86 7.92 35.31
N ASP A 22 2.99 7.87 36.31
CA ASP A 22 3.09 6.94 37.43
C ASP A 22 3.22 5.50 36.91
N ARG A 23 4.34 4.85 37.23
CA ARG A 23 4.68 3.48 36.77
C ARG A 23 3.96 2.38 37.57
N HIS A 24 3.06 2.74 38.50
CA HIS A 24 2.48 1.80 39.47
C HIS A 24 0.99 1.50 39.32
N GLN A 25 0.32 1.94 38.26
CA GLN A 25 -1.05 1.50 38.00
C GLN A 25 -1.05 0.33 37.00
N GLU A 26 -1.00 -0.90 37.51
CA GLU A 26 -1.41 -2.07 36.74
C GLU A 26 -2.88 -1.87 36.34
N PRO A 27 -3.25 -1.99 35.04
CA PRO A 27 -4.64 -1.89 34.65
C PRO A 27 -5.38 -3.11 35.21
N GLN A 28 -6.17 -2.91 36.26
CA GLN A 28 -7.08 -3.94 36.75
C GLN A 28 -7.96 -4.40 35.59
N ALA A 29 -7.88 -5.70 35.28
CA ALA A 29 -8.72 -6.32 34.28
C ALA A 29 -10.18 -6.03 34.62
N ARG A 30 -10.92 -5.39 33.71
CA ARG A 30 -12.37 -5.28 33.85
C ARG A 30 -12.93 -6.71 33.91
N PRO A 31 -13.85 -7.03 34.83
CA PRO A 31 -14.55 -8.31 34.77
C PRO A 31 -15.26 -8.39 33.42
N HIS A 32 -14.90 -9.38 32.62
CA HIS A 32 -15.59 -9.67 31.37
C HIS A 32 -17.05 -10.01 31.72
N ALA A 33 -17.97 -9.09 31.46
CA ALA A 33 -19.39 -9.41 31.47
C ALA A 33 -19.59 -10.57 30.50
N ALA A 34 -20.13 -11.69 31.00
CA ALA A 34 -20.43 -12.86 30.19
C ALA A 34 -21.34 -12.42 29.04
N ARG A 35 -20.89 -12.64 27.80
CA ARG A 35 -21.76 -12.45 26.63
C ARG A 35 -22.94 -13.41 26.76
N PRO A 36 -24.18 -12.96 26.52
CA PRO A 36 -25.31 -13.88 26.42
C PRO A 36 -25.03 -14.89 25.28
N PRO A 37 -25.47 -16.16 25.41
CA PRO A 37 -25.30 -17.14 24.37
C PRO A 37 -26.00 -16.65 23.10
N THR A 38 -25.27 -16.57 22.00
CA THR A 38 -25.85 -16.26 20.69
C THR A 38 -26.81 -17.39 20.30
N PRO A 39 -28.02 -17.08 19.79
CA PRO A 39 -28.92 -18.10 19.29
C PRO A 39 -28.24 -18.85 18.14
N VAL A 40 -28.13 -20.17 18.29
CA VAL A 40 -27.71 -21.06 17.21
C VAL A 40 -28.75 -21.00 16.11
N THR A 41 -28.39 -20.35 15.00
CA THR A 41 -29.20 -20.40 13.78
C THR A 41 -29.14 -21.82 13.22
N PRO A 42 -30.27 -22.43 12.82
CA PRO A 42 -30.26 -23.75 12.22
C PRO A 42 -29.39 -23.72 10.96
N PHE A 43 -28.52 -24.72 10.82
CA PHE A 43 -27.70 -24.91 9.63
C PHE A 43 -28.61 -24.98 8.41
N ARG A 44 -28.56 -23.95 7.57
CA ARG A 44 -29.22 -23.95 6.28
C ARG A 44 -28.47 -24.99 5.42
N PRO A 45 -29.15 -26.02 4.88
CA PRO A 45 -28.48 -27.01 4.06
C PRO A 45 -27.84 -26.33 2.86
N LEU A 46 -26.58 -26.67 2.59
CA LEU A 46 -25.87 -26.26 1.39
C LEU A 46 -26.73 -26.69 0.20
N ARG A 47 -27.18 -25.71 -0.59
CA ARG A 47 -27.81 -25.97 -1.88
C ARG A 47 -26.78 -26.74 -2.70
N ASN A 48 -27.09 -27.98 -3.06
CA ASN A 48 -26.25 -28.79 -3.94
C ASN A 48 -25.89 -27.94 -5.17
N HIS A 49 -24.63 -27.52 -5.25
CA HIS A 49 -24.11 -26.94 -6.47
C HIS A 49 -24.20 -28.02 -7.54
N ALA A 50 -24.81 -27.67 -8.68
CA ALA A 50 -24.83 -28.50 -9.87
C ALA A 50 -23.39 -28.95 -10.18
N PRO A 51 -23.18 -30.20 -10.64
CA PRO A 51 -21.86 -30.63 -11.04
C PRO A 51 -21.37 -29.65 -12.11
N HIS A 52 -20.28 -28.96 -11.79
CA HIS A 52 -19.59 -28.11 -12.74
C HIS A 52 -19.34 -28.98 -13.98
N GLY A 53 -19.89 -28.53 -15.11
CA GLY A 53 -19.56 -29.09 -16.40
C GLY A 53 -18.06 -29.24 -16.48
N GLU A 54 -17.64 -30.43 -16.89
CA GLU A 54 -16.26 -30.85 -17.01
C GLU A 54 -15.52 -29.81 -17.84
N ILE A 55 -14.81 -28.90 -17.15
CA ILE A 55 -13.76 -28.11 -17.80
C ILE A 55 -12.72 -29.18 -18.13
N THR A 56 -12.78 -29.66 -19.37
CA THR A 56 -11.68 -30.37 -20.00
C THR A 56 -10.53 -29.38 -20.04
N PHE A 57 -9.80 -29.30 -18.93
CA PHE A 57 -8.49 -28.69 -18.92
C PHE A 57 -7.66 -29.57 -19.82
N SER A 58 -7.50 -29.13 -21.07
CA SER A 58 -6.61 -29.75 -22.01
C SER A 58 -5.23 -29.68 -21.38
N ASN A 59 -4.86 -30.77 -20.70
CA ASN A 59 -3.51 -31.05 -20.25
C ASN A 59 -2.65 -31.20 -21.50
N SER A 60 -2.33 -30.06 -22.10
CA SER A 60 -1.10 -29.92 -22.85
C SER A 60 0.01 -29.99 -21.80
N ASN A 61 0.50 -31.20 -21.58
CA ASN A 61 1.81 -31.46 -21.02
C ASN A 61 2.86 -30.85 -21.97
N THR A 62 2.94 -29.52 -22.03
CA THR A 62 4.12 -28.80 -22.50
C THR A 62 4.93 -28.52 -21.26
N ALA A 63 6.04 -29.25 -21.13
CA ALA A 63 7.01 -29.12 -20.06
C ALA A 63 7.24 -27.64 -19.72
N ALA A 64 6.87 -27.26 -18.49
CA ALA A 64 7.02 -25.92 -17.95
C ALA A 64 8.51 -25.60 -17.77
N THR A 65 9.16 -25.29 -18.90
CA THR A 65 10.42 -24.59 -18.92
C THR A 65 10.08 -23.16 -18.52
N MET A 66 10.73 -22.63 -17.47
CA MET A 66 10.61 -21.24 -17.05
C MET A 66 10.60 -20.35 -18.31
N PRO A 67 9.61 -19.46 -18.50
CA PRO A 67 9.55 -18.62 -19.69
C PRO A 67 10.87 -17.87 -19.78
N THR A 68 11.63 -18.20 -20.81
CA THR A 68 12.92 -17.57 -21.06
C THR A 68 12.66 -16.09 -21.34
N PRO A 69 13.54 -15.18 -20.89
CA PRO A 69 13.34 -13.73 -21.00
C PRO A 69 13.18 -13.24 -22.46
N GLU A 70 13.61 -14.05 -23.42
CA GLU A 70 13.52 -13.80 -24.86
C GLU A 70 12.26 -14.40 -25.52
N SER A 71 11.37 -15.04 -24.76
CA SER A 71 10.15 -15.63 -25.34
C SER A 71 9.20 -14.56 -25.85
N GLU A 72 8.68 -14.73 -27.07
CA GLU A 72 7.77 -13.78 -27.74
C GLU A 72 6.55 -13.42 -26.88
N MET A 73 6.11 -14.37 -26.05
CA MET A 73 5.02 -14.19 -25.09
C MET A 73 5.37 -13.16 -23.98
N PHE A 74 6.62 -13.14 -23.50
CA PHE A 74 7.05 -12.20 -22.46
C PHE A 74 7.20 -10.77 -23.00
N LEU A 75 7.70 -10.63 -24.24
CA LEU A 75 7.79 -9.34 -24.92
C LEU A 75 6.39 -8.77 -25.23
N ALA A 76 5.42 -9.62 -25.58
CA ALA A 76 4.04 -9.21 -25.80
C ALA A 76 3.32 -8.75 -24.50
N GLN A 77 3.69 -9.29 -23.34
CA GLN A 77 3.07 -8.97 -22.05
C GLN A 77 3.57 -7.63 -21.46
N LYS A 78 4.70 -7.10 -21.93
CA LYS A 78 5.31 -5.89 -21.39
C LYS A 78 4.47 -4.66 -21.79
N PRO A 79 4.12 -3.76 -20.86
CA PRO A 79 3.36 -2.57 -21.19
C PRO A 79 4.15 -1.70 -22.19
N LYS A 80 3.53 -1.42 -23.35
CA LYS A 80 4.14 -0.64 -24.43
C LYS A 80 3.99 0.87 -24.24
N VAL A 81 3.14 1.29 -23.30
CA VAL A 81 2.84 2.70 -23.00
C VAL A 81 3.73 3.17 -21.86
N ALA A 82 4.29 4.37 -21.99
CA ALA A 82 5.06 5.03 -20.92
C ALA A 82 4.19 5.22 -19.65
N PRO A 83 4.78 5.23 -18.44
CA PRO A 83 4.06 5.41 -17.18
C PRO A 83 3.65 6.87 -16.94
N THR A 84 3.08 7.50 -17.96
CA THR A 84 2.64 8.90 -17.97
C THR A 84 1.30 8.98 -18.68
N PHE A 85 0.52 9.98 -18.33
CA PHE A 85 -0.76 10.23 -18.98
C PHE A 85 -0.65 11.24 -20.14
N ASP A 86 0.51 11.87 -20.27
CA ASP A 86 0.78 12.87 -21.30
C ASP A 86 0.76 12.20 -22.70
N GLY A 87 -0.20 12.60 -23.55
CA GLY A 87 -0.33 12.12 -24.93
C GLY A 87 -1.23 10.89 -25.14
N VAL A 88 -1.96 10.45 -24.11
CA VAL A 88 -2.98 9.40 -24.23
C VAL A 88 -4.32 10.03 -24.59
N ASP A 89 -5.02 9.46 -25.57
CA ASP A 89 -6.40 9.83 -25.88
C ASP A 89 -7.32 9.28 -24.78
N TYR A 90 -8.09 10.18 -24.15
CA TYR A 90 -8.98 9.88 -23.03
C TYR A 90 -10.28 9.21 -23.49
N ASP A 91 -10.65 9.42 -24.75
CA ASP A 91 -11.86 8.84 -25.34
C ASP A 91 -11.62 7.37 -25.75
N ASP A 92 -10.36 6.96 -25.97
CA ASP A 92 -10.00 5.55 -26.14
C ASP A 92 -9.83 4.83 -24.78
N THR A 93 -10.88 4.13 -24.40
CA THR A 93 -10.92 3.30 -23.17
C THR A 93 -9.76 2.31 -23.04
N LYS A 94 -9.22 1.78 -24.16
CA LYS A 94 -8.12 0.80 -24.12
C LYS A 94 -6.80 1.48 -23.79
N ALA A 95 -6.45 2.55 -24.52
CA ALA A 95 -5.24 3.31 -24.28
C ALA A 95 -5.22 3.91 -22.86
N PHE A 96 -6.35 4.44 -22.39
CA PHE A 96 -6.48 4.98 -21.04
C PHE A 96 -6.26 3.93 -19.94
N LYS A 97 -6.78 2.70 -20.12
CA LYS A 97 -6.56 1.62 -19.15
C LYS A 97 -5.13 1.11 -19.14
N GLN A 98 -4.50 1.04 -20.31
CA GLN A 98 -3.10 0.68 -20.41
C GLN A 98 -2.19 1.69 -19.70
N ALA A 99 -2.48 2.99 -19.81
CA ALA A 99 -1.75 4.04 -19.11
C ALA A 99 -1.93 3.96 -17.58
N GLN A 100 -3.16 3.74 -17.11
CA GLN A 100 -3.43 3.50 -15.68
C GLN A 100 -2.62 2.32 -15.14
N ASP A 101 -2.65 1.19 -15.85
CA ASP A 101 -1.94 -0.01 -15.43
C ASP A 101 -0.42 0.21 -15.45
N ALA A 102 0.12 0.96 -16.41
CA ALA A 102 1.54 1.30 -16.45
C ALA A 102 1.96 2.10 -15.22
N ILE A 103 1.20 3.14 -14.85
CA ILE A 103 1.47 3.96 -13.65
C ILE A 103 1.38 3.11 -12.37
N ILE A 104 0.34 2.28 -12.25
CA ILE A 104 0.14 1.45 -11.06
C ILE A 104 1.29 0.43 -10.92
N ARG A 105 1.71 -0.21 -12.02
CA ARG A 105 2.84 -1.16 -12.00
C ARG A 105 4.12 -0.51 -11.48
N GLU A 106 4.47 0.69 -11.93
CA GLU A 106 5.66 1.40 -11.44
C GLU A 106 5.56 1.77 -9.95
N GLN A 107 4.36 2.15 -9.49
CA GLN A 107 4.12 2.36 -8.06
C GLN A 107 4.32 1.07 -7.24
N TRP A 108 3.88 -0.08 -7.76
CA TRP A 108 4.11 -1.38 -7.12
C TRP A 108 5.58 -1.82 -7.17
N VAL A 109 6.32 -1.51 -8.23
CA VAL A 109 7.78 -1.72 -8.28
C VAL A 109 8.46 -0.92 -7.17
N GLY A 110 8.08 0.34 -6.97
CA GLY A 110 8.55 1.16 -5.84
C GLY A 110 8.20 0.55 -4.47
N ALA A 111 6.99 0.02 -4.31
CA ALA A 111 6.57 -0.66 -3.09
C ALA A 111 7.36 -1.96 -2.84
N MET A 112 7.75 -2.68 -3.91
CA MET A 112 8.59 -3.87 -3.83
C MET A 112 10.02 -3.52 -3.43
N MET A 113 10.59 -2.44 -3.97
CA MET A 113 11.89 -1.93 -3.53
C MET A 113 11.90 -1.62 -2.03
N LEU A 114 10.84 -0.96 -1.53
CA LEU A 114 10.71 -0.66 -0.11
C LEU A 114 10.64 -1.93 0.75
N ARG A 115 9.93 -2.97 0.30
CA ARG A 115 9.89 -4.27 0.98
C ARG A 115 11.26 -4.91 1.10
N LEU A 116 12.05 -4.93 0.02
CA LEU A 116 13.40 -5.49 0.02
C LEU A 116 14.31 -4.78 1.04
N VAL A 117 14.26 -3.44 1.09
CA VAL A 117 15.02 -2.66 2.06
C VAL A 117 14.53 -2.91 3.49
N GLY A 118 13.21 -3.04 3.70
CA GLY A 118 12.63 -3.38 4.99
C GLY A 118 13.06 -4.76 5.51
N GLU A 119 13.13 -5.76 4.64
CA GLU A 119 13.63 -7.10 4.98
C GLU A 119 15.11 -7.07 5.36
N GLU A 120 15.93 -6.33 4.61
CA GLU A 120 17.36 -6.20 4.91
C GLU A 120 17.61 -5.43 6.22
N LEU A 121 16.83 -4.37 6.48
CA LEU A 121 16.84 -3.68 7.76
C LEU A 121 16.48 -4.61 8.92
N GLY A 122 15.45 -5.44 8.73
CA GLY A 122 15.04 -6.45 9.71
C GLY A 122 16.14 -7.48 10.00
N LYS A 123 16.92 -7.88 8.98
CA LYS A 123 18.10 -8.75 9.17
C LYS A 123 19.21 -8.04 9.93
N CYS A 124 19.47 -6.76 9.64
CA CYS A 124 20.48 -5.97 10.36
C CYS A 124 20.16 -5.88 11.86
N TYR A 125 18.89 -5.61 12.20
CA TYR A 125 18.45 -5.56 13.60
C TYR A 125 18.62 -6.89 14.33
N LYS A 126 18.35 -8.01 13.65
CA LYS A 126 18.55 -9.36 14.22
C LYS A 126 20.03 -9.72 14.39
N LYS A 127 20.90 -9.28 13.47
CA LYS A 127 22.34 -9.58 13.51
C LYS A 127 23.08 -8.76 14.57
N GLU A 128 22.79 -7.47 14.67
CA GLU A 128 23.55 -6.55 15.52
C GLU A 128 23.02 -6.45 16.96
N GLY A 129 21.77 -6.87 17.19
CA GLY A 129 21.16 -6.84 18.51
C GLY A 129 21.16 -5.41 19.08
N VAL A 130 21.69 -5.23 20.30
CA VAL A 130 21.72 -3.93 21.00
C VAL A 130 22.49 -2.85 20.22
N ASN A 131 23.40 -3.24 19.32
CA ASN A 131 24.23 -2.30 18.55
C ASN A 131 23.58 -1.82 17.23
N HIS A 132 22.29 -2.10 17.01
CA HIS A 132 21.62 -1.75 15.75
C HIS A 132 21.53 -0.22 15.50
N LEU A 133 21.65 0.61 16.54
CA LEU A 133 21.55 2.07 16.44
C LEU A 133 22.71 2.68 15.64
N GLU A 134 23.93 2.20 15.84
CA GLU A 134 25.12 2.70 15.16
C GLU A 134 25.32 2.04 13.78
N LYS A 135 25.07 0.73 13.69
CA LYS A 135 25.39 -0.05 12.49
C LYS A 135 24.28 -0.08 11.45
N CYS A 136 23.00 -0.06 11.85
CA CYS A 136 21.87 -0.15 10.92
C CYS A 136 21.32 1.23 10.51
N GLY A 137 21.94 2.34 10.93
CA GLY A 137 21.48 3.69 10.65
C GLY A 137 21.31 4.01 9.16
N GLN A 138 22.27 3.58 8.34
CA GLN A 138 22.22 3.80 6.88
C GLN A 138 21.02 3.12 6.20
N LEU A 139 20.71 1.88 6.59
CA LEU A 139 19.54 1.16 6.07
C LEU A 139 18.24 1.80 6.54
N ARG A 140 18.20 2.28 7.79
CA ARG A 140 17.05 3.00 8.35
C ARG A 140 16.77 4.28 7.57
N GLU A 141 17.79 5.07 7.28
CA GLU A 141 17.65 6.34 6.55
C GLU A 141 17.18 6.11 5.11
N LYS A 142 17.80 5.17 4.40
CA LYS A 142 17.34 4.76 3.06
C LYS A 142 15.90 4.26 3.07
N TYR A 143 15.51 3.47 4.07
CA TYR A 143 14.13 3.01 4.21
C TYR A 143 13.15 4.18 4.38
N LEU A 144 13.49 5.17 5.21
CA LEU A 144 12.65 6.35 5.45
C LEU A 144 12.55 7.26 4.22
N GLU A 145 13.64 7.42 3.48
CA GLU A 145 13.68 8.16 2.21
C GLU A 145 12.74 7.50 1.19
N LEU A 146 12.90 6.19 0.97
CA LEU A 146 12.05 5.42 0.06
C LEU A 146 10.59 5.41 0.50
N LEU A 147 10.31 5.38 1.80
CA LEU A 147 8.95 5.40 2.34
C LEU A 147 8.21 6.71 1.99
N LYS A 148 8.94 7.83 1.94
CA LYS A 148 8.39 9.14 1.57
C LYS A 148 8.10 9.22 0.07
N GLU A 149 8.99 8.68 -0.76
CA GLU A 149 8.94 8.85 -2.21
C GLU A 149 8.08 7.80 -2.92
N LYS A 150 8.23 6.53 -2.56
CA LYS A 150 7.71 5.38 -3.33
C LYS A 150 6.39 4.82 -2.81
N LYS A 151 5.62 5.64 -2.08
CA LYS A 151 4.29 5.26 -1.59
C LYS A 151 3.31 5.15 -2.75
N VAL A 152 2.51 4.08 -2.77
CA VAL A 152 1.43 3.89 -3.76
C VAL A 152 0.36 4.96 -3.51
N LYS A 153 0.14 5.84 -4.49
CA LYS A 153 -0.84 6.95 -4.43
C LYS A 153 -2.07 6.67 -5.30
N GLY A 154 -2.00 5.66 -6.17
CA GLY A 154 -3.01 5.40 -7.19
C GLY A 154 -2.90 6.36 -8.37
N THR A 155 -3.87 6.28 -9.27
CA THR A 155 -3.91 7.07 -10.52
C THR A 155 -4.91 8.22 -10.48
N LEU A 156 -5.79 8.27 -9.47
CA LEU A 156 -6.87 9.27 -9.39
C LEU A 156 -6.35 10.70 -9.28
N PHE A 157 -5.27 10.92 -8.53
CA PHE A 157 -4.71 12.25 -8.38
C PHE A 157 -4.16 12.78 -9.72
N GLU A 158 -3.42 11.96 -10.46
CA GLU A 158 -2.91 12.30 -11.79
C GLU A 158 -4.06 12.53 -12.79
N GLN A 159 -5.12 11.72 -12.67
CA GLN A 159 -6.36 11.85 -13.45
C GLN A 159 -7.21 13.07 -13.09
N GLN A 160 -7.03 13.73 -11.96
CA GLN A 160 -7.82 14.93 -11.62
C GLN A 160 -7.06 16.22 -11.94
N ASN A 161 -5.73 16.15 -12.00
CA ASN A 161 -4.85 17.29 -12.21
C ASN A 161 -4.34 17.45 -13.65
N TYR A 162 -4.86 16.71 -14.63
CA TYR A 162 -4.49 16.89 -16.04
C TYR A 162 -5.20 18.07 -16.71
N ILE A 163 -6.38 18.45 -16.22
CA ILE A 163 -7.21 19.54 -16.78
C ILE A 163 -6.53 20.91 -16.58
N SER A 164 -5.75 21.07 -15.50
CA SER A 164 -5.03 22.31 -15.17
C SER A 164 -3.72 22.51 -15.96
N LYS A 165 -3.32 21.56 -16.80
CA LYS A 165 -2.11 21.65 -17.66
C LYS A 165 -2.41 22.06 -19.11
N GLN A 166 -3.68 22.20 -19.49
CA GLN A 166 -4.11 22.80 -20.76
C GLN A 166 -4.25 24.31 -20.61
#